data_AF-A0A7C8DJB9-F1
#
_entry.id   AF-A0A7C8DJB9-F1
#
_cell.length_a   1.000
_cell.length_b   1.000
_cell.length_c   1.000
_cell.angle_alpha   90.00
_cell.angle_beta   90.00
_cell.angle_gamma   90.00
#
_symmetry.space_group_name_H-M   'P 1'
#
loop_
_entity.id
_entity.type
_entity.pdbx_description
1 polymer ?
#
loop_
_entity_poly.entity_id
_entity_poly.type
_entity_poly.pdbx_seq_one_letter_code
_entity_poly.pdbx_strand_id
1 'polypeptide(L)'
;MTEDEDTPTPVSDTIEEAYRAQIEAAMEKEAQRRVSESHDPEEIARLEALSVVNLFETDDSDLIPALMVRLGPVRAALDGHGGGLVVTRASIEELNSGSRALSLILDLDGACVSCGAAPGTLKGIQDDLLTDSEIIAVRFNSAMLEWFDELQRDFVLKHGGVVFV
;
A
#
# COMPACT_ATOMS: atom_id res chain seq x y z
N MET A 1 7.03 43.51 -26.40
CA MET A 1 5.58 43.48 -26.12
C MET A 1 5.29 42.06 -25.68
N THR A 2 4.83 41.97 -24.42
CA THR A 2 4.26 40.81 -23.71
C THR A 2 5.15 39.58 -23.54
N GLU A 3 5.90 39.60 -22.43
CA GLU A 3 5.95 38.47 -21.49
C GLU A 3 4.55 38.26 -20.85
N ASP A 4 4.43 37.14 -20.11
CA ASP A 4 3.30 36.63 -19.30
C ASP A 4 2.22 35.84 -20.04
N GLU A 5 1.79 34.68 -19.55
CA GLU A 5 2.30 33.71 -18.58
C GLU A 5 1.30 32.55 -18.72
N ASP A 6 1.76 31.32 -18.62
CA ASP A 6 0.93 30.12 -18.60
C ASP A 6 0.21 30.03 -17.24
N THR A 7 -0.59 31.04 -16.90
CA THR A 7 -1.29 31.11 -15.62
C THR A 7 -2.44 30.10 -15.65
N PRO A 8 -2.43 29.03 -14.82
CA PRO A 8 -3.54 28.11 -14.76
C PRO A 8 -4.78 28.89 -14.32
N THR A 9 -5.87 28.76 -15.07
CA THR A 9 -7.12 29.42 -14.67
C THR A 9 -7.84 28.52 -13.65
N PRO A 10 -8.51 29.08 -12.65
CA PRO A 10 -9.19 28.29 -11.60
C PRO A 10 -10.27 27.34 -12.13
N VAL A 11 -10.63 27.43 -13.41
CA VAL A 11 -11.58 26.56 -14.08
C VAL A 11 -10.90 25.31 -14.67
N SER A 12 -9.63 25.35 -15.08
CA SER A 12 -8.90 24.15 -15.50
C SER A 12 -8.59 23.24 -14.32
N ASP A 13 -8.15 23.81 -13.20
CA ASP A 13 -7.80 23.04 -11.99
C ASP A 13 -9.00 22.29 -11.42
N THR A 14 -10.21 22.85 -11.55
CA THR A 14 -11.45 22.20 -11.07
C THR A 14 -11.91 21.05 -11.97
N ILE A 15 -11.63 21.10 -13.28
CA ILE A 15 -11.93 20.00 -14.21
C ILE A 15 -10.91 18.88 -14.07
N GLU A 16 -9.62 19.21 -13.93
CA GLU A 16 -8.56 18.21 -13.70
C GLU A 16 -8.78 17.43 -12.41
N GLU A 17 -9.12 18.12 -11.32
CA GLU A 17 -9.41 17.47 -10.04
C GLU A 17 -10.68 16.63 -10.10
N ALA A 18 -11.74 17.13 -10.75
CA ALA A 18 -12.97 16.37 -10.95
C ALA A 18 -12.73 15.10 -11.79
N TYR A 19 -11.89 15.20 -12.82
CA TYR A 19 -11.52 14.06 -13.65
C TYR A 19 -10.68 13.05 -12.86
N ARG A 20 -9.69 13.50 -12.08
CA ARG A 20 -8.90 12.64 -11.20
C ARG A 20 -9.80 11.85 -10.25
N ALA A 21 -10.69 12.54 -9.54
CA ALA A 21 -11.63 11.90 -8.60
C ALA A 21 -12.56 10.89 -9.30
N GLN A 22 -13.01 11.19 -10.52
CA GLN A 22 -13.83 10.25 -11.29
C GLN A 22 -13.05 8.97 -11.66
N ILE A 23 -11.79 9.12 -12.09
CA ILE A 23 -10.94 7.98 -12.43
C ILE A 23 -10.61 7.16 -11.18
N GLU A 24 -10.25 7.79 -10.07
CA GLU A 24 -10.00 7.12 -8.79
C GLU A 24 -11.21 6.31 -8.35
N ALA A 25 -12.41 6.89 -8.37
CA ALA A 25 -13.63 6.18 -8.01
C ALA A 25 -13.96 5.00 -8.95
N ALA A 26 -13.68 5.15 -10.25
CA ALA A 26 -13.86 4.08 -11.22
C ALA A 26 -12.85 2.93 -11.01
N MET A 27 -11.59 3.27 -10.72
CA MET A 27 -10.53 2.30 -10.42
C MET A 27 -10.81 1.54 -9.12
N GLU A 28 -11.22 2.25 -8.06
CA GLU A 28 -11.62 1.66 -6.78
C GLU A 28 -12.74 0.63 -6.98
N LYS A 29 -13.80 1.02 -7.70
CA LYS A 29 -14.94 0.14 -7.96
C LYS A 29 -14.52 -1.13 -8.71
N GLU A 30 -13.66 -1.00 -9.70
CA GLU A 30 -13.17 -2.14 -10.48
C GLU A 30 -12.25 -3.04 -9.63
N ALA A 31 -11.38 -2.46 -8.80
CA ALA A 31 -10.53 -3.23 -7.90
C ALA A 31 -11.36 -4.04 -6.90
N GLN A 32 -12.37 -3.42 -6.28
CA GLN A 32 -13.29 -4.08 -5.35
C GLN A 32 -14.06 -5.23 -6.02
N ARG A 33 -14.49 -5.03 -7.28
CA ARG A 33 -15.13 -6.09 -8.08
C ARG A 33 -14.18 -7.27 -8.27
N ARG A 34 -12.92 -7.04 -8.65
CA ARG A 34 -11.93 -8.12 -8.86
C ARG A 34 -11.62 -8.89 -7.58
N VAL A 35 -11.49 -8.20 -6.44
CA VAL A 35 -11.24 -8.84 -5.14
C VAL A 35 -12.43 -9.72 -4.75
N SER A 36 -13.65 -9.20 -4.81
CA SER A 36 -14.86 -9.96 -4.46
C SER A 36 -15.19 -11.13 -5.38
N GLU A 37 -14.72 -11.10 -6.64
CA GLU A 37 -14.83 -12.25 -7.55
C GLU A 37 -13.81 -13.35 -7.27
N SER A 38 -12.69 -13.00 -6.64
CA SER A 38 -11.56 -13.91 -6.44
C SER A 38 -11.45 -14.44 -5.01
N HIS A 39 -12.10 -13.77 -4.04
CA HIS A 39 -12.01 -14.08 -2.62
C HIS A 39 -13.39 -14.16 -1.98
N ASP A 40 -13.53 -15.04 -1.00
CA ASP A 40 -14.77 -15.19 -0.23
C ASP A 40 -15.00 -13.97 0.69
N PRO A 41 -16.13 -13.26 0.58
CA PRO A 41 -16.46 -12.13 1.45
C PRO A 41 -16.52 -12.49 2.94
N GLU A 42 -16.94 -13.72 3.30
CA GLU A 42 -17.00 -14.15 4.70
C GLU A 42 -15.59 -14.30 5.28
N GLU A 43 -14.66 -14.81 4.48
CA GLU A 43 -13.26 -14.96 4.88
C GLU A 43 -12.55 -13.60 4.98
N ILE A 44 -12.85 -12.66 4.07
CA ILE A 44 -12.35 -11.29 4.18
C ILE A 44 -12.80 -10.67 5.49
N ALA A 45 -14.10 -10.73 5.80
CA ALA A 45 -14.64 -10.17 7.04
C ALA A 45 -14.04 -10.82 8.29
N ARG A 46 -13.79 -12.14 8.25
CA ARG A 46 -13.09 -12.85 9.33
C ARG A 46 -11.69 -12.29 9.54
N LEU A 47 -10.89 -12.17 8.46
CA LEU A 47 -9.50 -11.71 8.50
C LEU A 47 -9.37 -10.23 8.89
N GLU A 48 -10.30 -9.38 8.46
CA GLU A 48 -10.36 -7.97 8.85
C GLU A 48 -10.62 -7.81 10.36
N ALA A 49 -11.42 -8.70 10.96
CA ALA A 49 -11.74 -8.68 12.38
C ALA A 49 -10.62 -9.21 13.29
N LEU A 50 -9.58 -9.83 12.73
CA LEU A 50 -8.44 -10.32 13.52
C LEU A 50 -7.54 -9.17 13.96
N SER A 51 -7.04 -9.26 15.19
CA SER A 51 -6.00 -8.38 15.71
C SER A 51 -4.65 -8.78 15.11
N VAL A 52 -4.04 -7.86 14.38
CA VAL A 52 -2.74 -8.07 13.73
C VAL A 52 -1.63 -8.22 14.76
N VAL A 53 -1.73 -7.49 15.89
CA VAL A 53 -0.79 -7.65 17.01
C VAL A 53 -0.82 -9.08 17.54
N ASN A 54 -2.01 -9.62 17.81
CA ASN A 54 -2.13 -10.99 18.31
C ASN A 54 -1.60 -12.01 17.30
N LEU A 55 -1.94 -11.86 16.00
CA LEU A 55 -1.45 -12.74 14.94
C LEU A 55 0.08 -12.77 14.88
N PHE A 56 0.72 -11.60 15.04
CA PHE A 56 2.18 -11.50 15.06
C PHE A 56 2.78 -12.16 16.31
N GLU A 57 2.16 -12.01 17.49
CA GLU A 57 2.67 -12.61 18.73
C GLU A 57 2.58 -14.13 18.75
N THR A 58 1.54 -14.69 18.13
CA THR A 58 1.33 -16.14 18.06
C THR A 58 2.01 -16.79 16.86
N ASP A 59 2.71 -16.01 16.02
CA ASP A 59 3.29 -16.46 14.75
C ASP A 59 2.23 -17.18 13.88
N ASP A 60 1.03 -16.58 13.80
CA ASP A 60 -0.10 -17.16 13.09
C ASP A 60 0.04 -16.99 11.57
N SER A 61 -0.28 -18.04 10.83
CA SER A 61 -0.26 -18.03 9.36
C SER A 61 -1.23 -17.02 8.73
N ASP A 62 -2.25 -16.58 9.48
CA ASP A 62 -3.22 -15.58 9.03
C ASP A 62 -2.67 -14.15 9.04
N LEU A 63 -1.45 -13.89 9.55
CA LEU A 63 -0.86 -12.54 9.58
C LEU A 63 -0.80 -11.88 8.20
N ILE A 64 -0.23 -12.58 7.20
CA ILE A 64 -0.11 -12.04 5.84
C ILE A 64 -1.49 -11.89 5.18
N PRO A 65 -2.39 -12.90 5.21
CA PRO A 65 -3.77 -12.72 4.76
C PRO A 65 -4.48 -11.53 5.42
N ALA A 66 -4.34 -11.35 6.73
CA ALA A 66 -4.93 -10.25 7.48
C ALA A 66 -4.39 -8.88 7.05
N LEU A 67 -3.09 -8.77 6.73
CA LEU A 67 -2.52 -7.55 6.15
C LEU A 67 -3.02 -7.31 4.72
N MET A 68 -3.10 -8.37 3.90
CA MET A 68 -3.56 -8.28 2.51
C MET A 68 -5.02 -7.83 2.41
N VAL A 69 -5.91 -8.26 3.32
CA VAL A 69 -7.33 -7.83 3.27
C VAL A 69 -7.53 -6.35 3.60
N ARG A 70 -6.58 -5.74 4.34
CA ARG A 70 -6.60 -4.31 4.66
C ARG A 70 -6.16 -3.41 3.50
N LEU A 71 -5.57 -4.01 2.46
CA LEU A 71 -5.21 -3.30 1.25
C LEU A 71 -6.45 -3.10 0.38
N GLY A 72 -6.67 -1.86 -0.06
CA GLY A 72 -7.77 -1.50 -0.96
C GLY A 72 -7.44 -1.84 -2.42
N PRO A 73 -7.41 -0.87 -3.34
CA PRO A 73 -7.13 -1.13 -4.75
C PRO A 73 -5.82 -1.85 -5.03
N VAL A 74 -4.82 -1.63 -4.16
CA VAL A 74 -3.50 -2.23 -4.31
C VAL A 74 -3.57 -3.76 -4.21
N ARG A 75 -4.49 -4.32 -3.40
CA ARG A 75 -4.69 -5.76 -3.31
C ARG A 75 -4.98 -6.39 -4.67
N ALA A 76 -5.91 -5.78 -5.43
CA ALA A 76 -6.29 -6.29 -6.75
C ALA A 76 -5.10 -6.28 -7.74
N ALA A 77 -4.18 -5.31 -7.59
CA ALA A 77 -2.97 -5.24 -8.39
C ALA A 77 -1.93 -6.30 -7.98
N LEU A 78 -1.76 -6.53 -6.68
CA LEU A 78 -0.88 -7.59 -6.16
C LEU A 78 -1.37 -8.98 -6.60
N ASP A 79 -2.65 -9.28 -6.36
CA ASP A 79 -3.28 -10.54 -6.77
C ASP A 79 -3.18 -10.75 -8.29
N GLY A 80 -3.45 -9.70 -9.07
CA GLY A 80 -3.45 -9.75 -10.53
C GLY A 80 -2.08 -10.01 -11.16
N HIS A 81 -1.00 -9.66 -10.47
CA HIS A 81 0.37 -9.92 -10.91
C HIS A 81 1.01 -11.13 -10.20
N GLY A 82 0.27 -11.82 -9.33
CA GLY A 82 0.80 -12.94 -8.55
C GLY A 82 1.90 -12.52 -7.59
N GLY A 83 1.79 -11.29 -7.05
CA GLY A 83 2.66 -10.81 -5.98
C GLY A 83 1.95 -10.78 -4.65
N GLY A 84 2.74 -10.66 -3.59
CA GLY A 84 2.24 -10.67 -2.22
C GLY A 84 3.08 -9.81 -1.30
N LEU A 85 2.59 -9.64 -0.08
CA LEU A 85 3.32 -9.01 1.01
C LEU A 85 4.14 -10.04 1.77
N VAL A 86 5.36 -9.65 2.16
CA VAL A 86 6.20 -10.40 3.08
C VAL A 86 6.57 -9.49 4.24
N VAL A 87 6.39 -9.95 5.47
CA VAL A 87 6.89 -9.23 6.65
C VAL A 87 8.32 -9.69 6.91
N THR A 88 9.30 -8.87 6.52
CA THR A 88 10.73 -9.17 6.78
C THR A 88 11.03 -9.06 8.27
N ARG A 89 10.45 -8.04 8.92
CA ARG A 89 10.60 -7.80 10.35
C ARG A 89 9.41 -7.02 10.86
N ALA A 90 8.99 -7.32 12.07
CA ALA A 90 8.04 -6.49 12.79
C ALA A 90 8.46 -6.36 14.25
N SER A 91 8.04 -5.27 14.88
CA SER A 91 8.21 -5.04 16.31
C SER A 91 6.95 -4.45 16.90
N ILE A 92 6.63 -4.86 18.12
CA ILE A 92 5.53 -4.28 18.88
C ILE A 92 6.06 -3.08 19.64
N GLU A 93 5.38 -1.95 19.49
CA GLU A 93 5.64 -0.72 20.23
C GLU A 93 4.46 -0.46 21.17
N GLU A 94 4.76 -0.06 22.41
CA GLU A 94 3.75 0.41 23.36
C GLU A 94 3.50 1.89 23.13
N LEU A 95 2.26 2.22 22.80
CA LEU A 95 1.81 3.60 22.65
C LEU A 95 1.63 4.24 24.02
N ASN A 96 1.72 5.58 24.07
CA ASN A 96 1.50 6.35 25.30
C ASN A 96 0.08 6.15 25.90
N SER A 97 -0.87 5.65 25.10
CA SER A 97 -2.22 5.24 25.51
C SER A 97 -2.27 3.89 26.25
N GLY A 98 -1.15 3.17 26.33
CA GLY A 98 -1.09 1.80 26.85
C GLY A 98 -1.57 0.73 25.86
N SER A 99 -1.94 1.12 24.65
CA SER A 99 -2.24 0.20 23.54
C SER A 99 -0.95 -0.27 22.86
N ARG A 100 -1.00 -1.44 22.25
CA ARG A 100 0.13 -2.04 21.54
C ARG A 100 -0.11 -1.92 20.04
N ALA A 101 0.93 -1.63 19.28
CA ALA A 101 0.84 -1.52 17.83
C ALA A 101 2.10 -2.02 17.15
N LEU A 102 2.00 -2.35 15.86
CA LEU A 102 3.06 -2.91 15.05
C LEU A 102 3.79 -1.83 14.25
N SER A 103 5.10 -1.98 14.23
CA SER A 103 6.04 -1.29 13.35
C SER A 103 6.55 -2.35 12.37
N LEU A 104 6.17 -2.22 11.10
CA LEU A 104 6.38 -3.22 10.07
C LEU A 104 7.53 -2.83 9.13
N ILE A 105 8.37 -3.79 8.79
CA ILE A 105 9.30 -3.73 7.66
C ILE A 105 8.86 -4.80 6.67
N LEU A 106 8.39 -4.35 5.52
CA LEU A 106 7.76 -5.16 4.49
C LEU A 106 8.70 -5.36 3.31
N ASP A 107 8.56 -6.50 2.67
CA ASP A 107 9.05 -6.78 1.33
C ASP A 107 7.86 -7.13 0.44
N LEU A 108 8.10 -7.15 -0.87
CA LEU A 108 7.16 -7.69 -1.84
C LEU A 108 7.70 -9.02 -2.36
N ASP A 109 6.79 -9.94 -2.66
CA ASP A 109 7.13 -11.20 -3.33
C ASP A 109 6.44 -11.29 -4.71
N GLY A 110 6.87 -12.27 -5.50
CA GLY A 110 6.33 -12.58 -6.81
C GLY A 110 6.71 -11.56 -7.88
N ALA A 111 5.85 -11.39 -8.89
CA ALA A 111 6.17 -10.54 -10.03
C ALA A 111 6.19 -9.04 -9.66
N CYS A 112 5.64 -8.65 -8.52
CA CYS A 112 5.57 -7.26 -8.06
C CYS A 112 6.94 -6.62 -7.83
N VAL A 113 7.96 -7.42 -7.46
CA VAL A 113 9.35 -6.95 -7.37
C VAL A 113 9.94 -6.73 -8.76
N SER A 114 9.67 -7.64 -9.71
CA SER A 114 10.23 -7.63 -11.06
C SER A 114 9.62 -6.57 -11.99
N CYS A 115 8.39 -6.13 -11.72
CA CYS A 115 7.72 -5.10 -12.51
C CYS A 115 8.08 -3.66 -12.08
N GLY A 116 9.03 -3.49 -11.16
CA GLY A 116 9.46 -2.17 -10.70
C GLY A 116 8.35 -1.48 -9.90
N ALA A 117 8.00 -2.03 -8.72
CA ALA A 117 6.91 -1.57 -7.86
C ALA A 117 6.69 -0.06 -7.99
N ALA A 118 5.56 0.33 -8.60
CA ALA A 118 5.32 1.73 -8.88
C ALA A 118 5.32 2.50 -7.54
N PRO A 119 5.90 3.71 -7.47
CA PRO A 119 5.88 4.55 -6.27
C PRO A 119 4.51 4.63 -5.59
N GLY A 120 3.45 4.76 -6.40
CA GLY A 120 2.07 4.78 -5.92
C GLY A 120 1.60 3.48 -5.27
N THR A 121 2.11 2.32 -5.69
CA THR A 121 1.77 1.02 -5.08
C THR A 121 2.36 0.90 -3.68
N LEU A 122 3.64 1.25 -3.51
CA LEU A 122 4.29 1.21 -2.19
C LEU A 122 3.63 2.21 -1.23
N LYS A 123 3.33 3.41 -1.73
CA LYS A 123 2.61 4.41 -0.97
C LYS A 123 1.20 3.96 -0.61
N GLY A 124 0.47 3.34 -1.54
CA GLY A 124 -0.87 2.80 -1.28
C GLY A 124 -0.85 1.71 -0.20
N ILE A 125 0.12 0.78 -0.24
CA ILE A 125 0.30 -0.22 0.83
C ILE A 125 0.53 0.45 2.19
N GLN A 126 1.40 1.45 2.24
CA GLN A 126 1.67 2.19 3.47
C GLN A 126 0.39 2.90 3.98
N ASP A 127 -0.30 3.64 3.11
CA ASP A 127 -1.46 4.45 3.49
C ASP A 127 -2.65 3.57 3.91
N ASP A 128 -2.88 2.45 3.22
CA ASP A 128 -3.92 1.47 3.54
C ASP A 128 -3.66 0.80 4.91
N LEU A 129 -2.44 0.29 5.12
CA LEU A 129 -2.10 -0.39 6.38
C LEU A 129 -2.09 0.57 7.59
N LEU A 130 -1.67 1.81 7.41
CA LEU A 130 -1.70 2.83 8.48
C LEU A 130 -3.12 3.28 8.86
N THR A 131 -4.14 2.86 8.12
CA THR A 131 -5.55 3.07 8.52
C THR A 131 -5.94 2.15 9.69
N ASP A 132 -5.25 1.02 9.88
CA ASP A 132 -5.46 0.15 11.04
C ASP A 132 -4.79 0.74 12.29
N SER A 133 -5.57 0.92 13.36
CA SER A 133 -5.10 1.43 14.65
C SER A 133 -4.01 0.58 15.33
N GLU A 134 -3.88 -0.68 14.95
CA GLU A 134 -2.84 -1.59 15.43
C GLU A 134 -1.54 -1.49 14.62
N ILE A 135 -1.45 -0.62 13.61
CA ILE A 135 -0.24 -0.42 12.80
C ILE A 135 0.17 1.05 12.88
N ILE A 136 1.39 1.32 13.36
CA ILE A 136 1.89 2.69 13.59
C ILE A 136 2.97 3.11 12.61
N ALA A 137 3.63 2.15 11.97
CA ALA A 137 4.68 2.43 11.01
C ALA A 137 4.77 1.29 9.99
N VAL A 138 4.94 1.69 8.73
CA VAL A 138 5.23 0.78 7.62
C VAL A 138 6.47 1.30 6.92
N ARG A 139 7.47 0.44 6.79
CA ARG A 139 8.73 0.69 6.07
C ARG A 139 8.99 -0.47 5.12
N PHE A 140 9.88 -0.27 4.17
CA PHE A 140 10.22 -1.29 3.19
C PHE A 140 11.67 -1.73 3.33
N ASN A 141 11.94 -3.01 3.04
CA ASN A 141 13.28 -3.56 3.06
C ASN A 141 14.13 -2.93 1.94
N SER A 142 15.29 -2.38 2.29
CA SER A 142 16.22 -1.79 1.30
C SER A 142 16.76 -2.80 0.29
N ALA A 143 16.77 -4.11 0.62
CA ALA A 143 17.14 -5.16 -0.33
C ALA A 143 16.23 -5.19 -1.58
N MET A 144 15.00 -4.68 -1.48
CA MET A 144 14.09 -4.54 -2.63
C MET A 144 14.68 -3.65 -3.73
N LEU A 145 15.51 -2.66 -3.37
CA LEU A 145 16.15 -1.74 -4.32
C LEU A 145 17.23 -2.42 -5.17
N GLU A 146 17.70 -3.61 -4.78
CA GLU A 146 18.68 -4.38 -5.56
C GLU A 146 18.07 -4.95 -6.85
N TRP A 147 16.75 -5.10 -6.90
CA TRP A 147 16.01 -5.60 -8.07
C TRP A 147 15.72 -4.51 -9.09
N PHE A 148 15.89 -3.24 -8.72
CA PHE A 148 15.67 -2.09 -9.60
C PHE A 148 16.96 -1.67 -10.27
N ASP A 149 16.86 -1.26 -11.53
CA ASP A 149 17.95 -0.53 -12.18
C ASP A 149 18.14 0.87 -11.55
N GLU A 150 19.19 1.56 -11.95
CA GLU A 150 19.56 2.87 -11.41
C GLU A 150 18.44 3.91 -11.57
N LEU A 151 17.76 3.93 -12.72
CA LEU A 151 16.70 4.89 -13.00
C LEU A 151 15.45 4.60 -12.17
N GLN A 152 15.05 3.33 -12.10
CA GLN A 152 13.91 2.87 -11.31
C GLN A 152 14.14 3.14 -9.82
N ARG A 153 15.35 2.87 -9.31
CA ARG A 153 15.72 3.13 -7.92
C ARG A 153 15.62 4.62 -7.60
N ASP A 154 16.21 5.48 -8.42
CA ASP A 154 16.14 6.93 -8.24
C ASP A 154 14.70 7.44 -8.26
N PHE A 155 13.88 6.89 -9.17
CA PHE A 155 12.48 7.25 -9.28
C PHE A 155 11.68 6.86 -8.02
N VAL A 156 11.85 5.63 -7.52
CA VAL A 156 11.16 5.14 -6.31
C VAL A 156 11.63 5.88 -5.06
N LEU A 157 12.92 6.17 -4.92
CA LEU A 157 13.44 6.94 -3.78
C LEU A 157 12.93 8.39 -3.78
N LYS A 158 12.80 9.00 -4.96
CA LYS A 158 12.37 10.41 -5.09
C LYS A 158 10.85 10.58 -5.01
N HIS A 159 10.08 9.64 -5.54
CA HIS A 159 8.63 9.77 -5.71
C HIS A 159 7.81 8.76 -4.90
N GLY A 160 8.44 7.76 -4.27
CA GLY A 160 7.77 6.74 -3.47
C GLY A 160 7.08 7.29 -2.23
N GLY A 161 7.66 8.29 -1.57
CA GLY A 161 7.10 8.82 -0.32
C GLY A 161 7.06 7.78 0.81
N VAL A 162 7.90 6.74 0.71
CA VAL A 162 8.04 5.64 1.66
C VAL A 162 9.48 5.56 2.15
N VAL A 163 9.70 4.89 3.28
CA VAL A 163 11.03 4.77 3.89
C VAL A 163 11.58 3.36 3.67
N PHE A 164 12.79 3.29 3.11
CA PHE A 164 13.57 2.04 3.00
C PHE A 164 14.57 1.94 4.14
N VAL A 165 14.68 0.77 4.78
CA VAL A 165 15.56 0.50 5.94
C VAL A 165 16.40 -0.75 5.81
#